data_AF-A0A167ND14-F1
#
_entry.id   AF-A0A167ND14-F1
#
_cell.length_a   1.000
_cell.length_b   1.000
_cell.length_c   1.000
_cell.angle_alpha   90.00
_cell.angle_beta   90.00
_cell.angle_gamma   90.00
#
_symmetry.space_group_name_H-M   'P 1'
#
loop_
_entity.id
_entity.type
_entity.pdbx_description
1 polymer ?
#
loop_
_entity_poly.entity_id
_entity_poly.type
_entity_poly.pdbx_seq_one_letter_code
_entity_poly.pdbx_strand_id
1 'polypeptide(L)'
;MPSSNTKARAAALAPSIHPRITHHRPPSSSSHSPAASPHVDIRITNHYAAKVYTTGAVITGEAVLRTARDLRFDRVALQLVGLAATRNYMAPEVGQVLHRFLLLDMPAADLAAALPADRVLRAGRPYALPFRFVVPRRLPLGACASARRCEHPAVREHHLRLPPSVGGADAAAVWGGRDDGSPETARVRYCVCVAVLQRSFGWAPDLVPVLRAHREVNVLPAYAEDPPLDIQSGGDKAGEYRLAASKTLRRSLVTRRLGVEAGGGAGGGGQVGEDLGEDLDGERVHGGRVGILDKFACCWMER
;
A
#
# COMPACT_ATOMS: atom_id res chain seq x y z
N MET A 1 -93.27 41.92 14.17
CA MET A 1 -92.07 42.58 13.61
C MET A 1 -91.33 41.52 12.79
N PRO A 2 -91.13 41.78 11.49
CA PRO A 2 -91.09 40.79 10.40
C PRO A 2 -89.64 40.30 10.16
N SER A 3 -89.31 39.33 9.32
CA SER A 3 -89.92 38.94 8.05
C SER A 3 -89.57 37.51 7.68
N SER A 4 -90.58 36.79 7.19
CA SER A 4 -90.47 35.71 6.22
C SER A 4 -89.66 36.20 4.98
N ASN A 5 -89.13 35.36 4.09
CA ASN A 5 -89.93 34.45 3.29
C ASN A 5 -89.05 33.67 2.28
N THR A 6 -89.53 32.47 1.90
CA THR A 6 -89.52 31.87 0.53
C THR A 6 -88.20 31.40 -0.12
N LYS A 7 -88.10 30.33 -0.94
CA LYS A 7 -89.05 29.31 -1.46
C LYS A 7 -88.30 28.35 -2.44
N ALA A 8 -88.79 27.11 -2.50
CA ALA A 8 -88.78 26.10 -3.58
C ALA A 8 -87.45 25.53 -4.12
N ARG A 9 -87.25 24.20 -4.10
CA ARG A 9 -87.79 23.10 -4.96
C ARG A 9 -87.28 23.13 -6.41
N ALA A 10 -86.50 22.11 -6.80
CA ALA A 10 -86.81 21.19 -7.92
C ALA A 10 -85.63 20.24 -8.20
N ALA A 11 -85.97 18.99 -8.50
CA ALA A 11 -85.09 17.93 -8.97
C ALA A 11 -84.86 18.02 -10.50
N ALA A 12 -83.72 17.54 -10.99
CA ALA A 12 -83.56 17.12 -12.39
C ALA A 12 -82.37 16.16 -12.57
N LEU A 13 -82.58 15.14 -13.41
CA LEU A 13 -81.67 14.06 -13.79
C LEU A 13 -80.68 14.46 -14.91
N ALA A 14 -79.49 13.82 -14.86
CA ALA A 14 -78.55 13.32 -15.92
C ALA A 14 -78.39 14.06 -17.29
N PRO A 15 -77.17 14.09 -17.91
CA PRO A 15 -76.62 12.89 -18.57
C PRO A 15 -75.10 12.66 -18.46
N SER A 16 -74.74 11.41 -18.77
CA SER A 16 -73.42 10.81 -18.91
C SER A 16 -72.57 11.43 -20.03
N ILE A 17 -71.29 11.67 -19.78
CA ILE A 17 -70.26 11.91 -20.80
C ILE A 17 -69.08 10.97 -20.50
N HIS A 18 -68.87 9.98 -21.38
CA HIS A 18 -67.71 9.09 -21.36
C HIS A 18 -66.44 9.81 -21.84
N PRO A 19 -65.33 9.80 -21.08
CA PRO A 19 -64.03 10.16 -21.64
C PRO A 19 -63.41 8.95 -22.36
N ARG A 20 -63.13 9.14 -23.66
CA ARG A 20 -62.33 8.25 -24.51
C ARG A 20 -61.02 7.86 -23.82
N ILE A 21 -60.81 6.56 -23.62
CA ILE A 21 -59.50 5.99 -23.29
C ILE A 21 -58.64 6.02 -24.56
N THR A 22 -57.71 6.97 -24.65
CA THR A 22 -56.63 6.94 -25.62
C THR A 22 -55.53 6.01 -25.10
N HIS A 23 -55.24 4.94 -25.83
CA HIS A 23 -54.09 4.06 -25.56
C HIS A 23 -52.79 4.85 -25.79
N HIS A 24 -52.26 5.47 -24.74
CA HIS A 24 -50.90 5.98 -24.73
C HIS A 24 -49.94 4.79 -24.60
N ARG A 25 -49.33 4.42 -25.73
CA ARG A 25 -48.17 3.52 -25.80
C ARG A 25 -47.03 4.15 -24.97
N PRO A 26 -46.54 3.49 -23.90
CA PRO A 26 -45.40 4.02 -23.16
C PRO A 26 -44.14 3.95 -24.04
N PRO A 27 -43.22 4.92 -23.93
CA PRO A 27 -41.93 4.83 -24.59
C PRO A 27 -41.18 3.61 -24.06
N SER A 28 -40.65 2.83 -24.99
CA SER A 28 -39.79 1.67 -24.71
C SER A 28 -38.62 2.11 -23.84
N SER A 29 -38.59 1.68 -22.58
CA SER A 29 -37.42 1.72 -21.73
C SER A 29 -36.38 0.76 -22.32
N SER A 30 -35.41 1.30 -23.06
CA SER A 30 -34.16 0.58 -23.27
C SER A 30 -33.53 0.39 -21.90
N SER A 31 -33.58 -0.84 -21.39
CA SER A 31 -32.86 -1.26 -20.21
C SER A 31 -31.36 -1.19 -20.52
N HIS A 32 -30.76 -0.01 -20.40
CA HIS A 32 -29.33 0.11 -20.26
C HIS A 32 -28.97 -0.49 -18.90
N SER A 33 -28.68 -1.80 -18.90
CA SER A 33 -27.91 -2.42 -17.84
C SER A 33 -26.69 -1.53 -17.59
N PRO A 34 -26.42 -1.07 -16.36
CA PRO A 34 -25.28 -0.21 -16.10
C PRO A 34 -24.04 -0.96 -16.59
N ALA A 35 -23.37 -0.41 -17.60
CA ALA A 35 -22.22 -1.05 -18.23
C ALA A 35 -21.24 -1.44 -17.11
N ALA A 36 -21.05 -2.75 -16.92
CA ALA A 36 -20.26 -3.30 -15.82
C ALA A 36 -18.91 -2.58 -15.80
N SER A 37 -18.57 -1.94 -14.67
CA SER A 37 -17.34 -1.16 -14.58
C SER A 37 -16.14 -2.05 -14.94
N PRO A 38 -15.13 -1.51 -15.65
CA PRO A 38 -13.94 -2.29 -15.94
C PRO A 38 -13.34 -2.76 -14.62
N HIS A 39 -13.10 -4.07 -14.51
CA HIS A 39 -12.71 -4.72 -13.29
C HIS A 39 -11.60 -5.74 -13.57
N VAL A 40 -10.69 -5.87 -12.62
CA VAL A 40 -9.62 -6.86 -12.64
C VAL A 40 -9.77 -7.73 -11.41
N ASP A 41 -9.86 -9.04 -11.66
CA ASP A 41 -9.96 -10.06 -10.64
C ASP A 41 -8.62 -10.81 -10.56
N ILE A 42 -8.00 -10.84 -9.37
CA ILE A 42 -6.71 -11.52 -9.14
C ILE A 42 -6.97 -12.76 -8.31
N ARG A 43 -6.75 -13.92 -8.92
CA ARG A 43 -6.98 -15.23 -8.31
C ARG A 43 -5.65 -15.90 -8.06
N ILE A 44 -5.29 -16.04 -6.80
CA ILE A 44 -4.08 -16.74 -6.38
C ILE A 44 -4.45 -18.18 -6.05
N THR A 45 -3.76 -19.15 -6.67
CA THR A 45 -4.05 -20.58 -6.53
C THR A 45 -3.89 -21.02 -5.07
N ASN A 46 -4.93 -21.65 -4.52
CA ASN A 46 -4.95 -22.15 -3.15
C ASN A 46 -4.55 -21.08 -2.12
N HIS A 47 -5.00 -19.83 -2.29
CA HIS A 47 -4.75 -18.75 -1.35
C HIS A 47 -6.02 -18.40 -0.57
N TYR A 48 -5.85 -18.24 0.74
CA TYR A 48 -6.86 -17.82 1.70
C TYR A 48 -6.22 -16.82 2.67
N ALA A 49 -7.04 -16.08 3.43
CA ALA A 49 -6.59 -14.93 4.21
C ALA A 49 -5.44 -15.24 5.18
N ALA A 50 -5.44 -16.42 5.80
CA ALA A 50 -4.39 -16.84 6.75
C ALA A 50 -3.21 -17.60 6.11
N LYS A 51 -3.17 -17.76 4.77
CA LYS A 51 -2.07 -18.48 4.12
C LYS A 51 -0.80 -17.64 4.13
N VAL A 52 0.27 -18.23 4.66
CA VAL A 52 1.59 -17.61 4.76
C VAL A 52 2.54 -18.21 3.72
N TYR A 53 3.32 -17.36 3.07
CA TYR A 53 4.37 -17.72 2.12
C TYR A 53 5.74 -17.45 2.74
N THR A 54 6.66 -18.40 2.65
CA THR A 54 8.04 -18.25 3.15
C THR A 54 9.00 -17.94 2.01
N THR A 55 10.27 -17.67 2.32
CA THR A 55 11.33 -17.51 1.31
C THR A 55 11.41 -18.77 0.43
N GLY A 56 11.47 -18.59 -0.88
CA GLY A 56 11.42 -19.66 -1.88
C GLY A 56 10.02 -20.20 -2.19
N ALA A 57 8.98 -19.80 -1.47
CA ALA A 57 7.62 -20.21 -1.77
C ALA A 57 7.15 -19.64 -3.11
N VAL A 58 6.35 -20.44 -3.81
CA VAL A 58 5.80 -20.09 -5.11
C VAL A 58 4.40 -19.51 -4.95
N ILE A 59 4.16 -18.36 -5.58
CA ILE A 59 2.86 -17.70 -5.67
C ILE A 59 2.43 -17.77 -7.14
N THR A 60 1.43 -18.59 -7.44
CA THR A 60 0.88 -18.76 -8.79
C THR A 60 -0.58 -18.37 -8.84
N GLY A 61 -1.06 -18.02 -10.02
CA GLY A 61 -2.45 -17.68 -10.22
C GLY A 61 -2.70 -17.06 -11.59
N GLU A 62 -3.86 -16.40 -11.70
CA GLU A 62 -4.25 -15.65 -12.89
C GLU A 62 -4.85 -14.30 -12.51
N ALA A 63 -4.59 -13.29 -13.34
CA ALA A 63 -5.30 -12.02 -13.30
C ALA A 63 -6.23 -11.92 -14.51
N VAL A 64 -7.52 -11.77 -14.25
CA VAL A 64 -8.55 -11.71 -15.30
C VAL A 64 -8.95 -10.26 -15.53
N LEU A 65 -8.57 -9.73 -16.69
CA LEU A 65 -8.96 -8.40 -17.14
C LEU A 65 -10.33 -8.46 -17.82
N ARG A 66 -11.26 -7.59 -17.40
CA ARG A 66 -12.55 -7.38 -18.06
C ARG A 66 -12.83 -5.89 -18.22
N THR A 67 -13.17 -5.48 -19.44
CA THR A 67 -13.48 -4.09 -19.74
C THR A 67 -14.92 -3.94 -20.24
N ALA A 68 -15.58 -2.85 -19.84
CA ALA A 68 -16.94 -2.51 -20.27
C ALA A 68 -17.00 -2.04 -21.73
N ARG A 69 -15.87 -1.50 -22.20
CA ARG A 69 -15.67 -0.87 -23.51
C ARG A 69 -14.30 -1.29 -24.04
N ASP A 70 -14.12 -1.15 -25.35
CA ASP A 70 -12.83 -1.36 -25.97
C ASP A 70 -11.80 -0.41 -25.34
N LEU A 71 -10.74 -0.99 -24.77
CA LEU A 71 -9.71 -0.27 -24.04
C LEU A 71 -8.36 -0.53 -24.69
N ARG A 72 -7.83 0.48 -25.37
CA ARG A 72 -6.46 0.45 -25.89
C ARG A 72 -5.46 0.44 -24.72
N PHE A 73 -4.30 -0.17 -24.87
CA PHE A 73 -3.25 -0.09 -23.85
C PHE A 73 -1.86 -0.01 -24.48
N ASP A 74 -0.91 0.53 -23.72
CA ASP A 74 0.49 0.58 -24.13
C ASP A 74 1.31 -0.51 -23.42
N ARG A 75 1.02 -0.75 -22.15
CA ARG A 75 1.68 -1.76 -21.32
C ARG A 75 0.72 -2.36 -20.31
N VAL A 76 0.86 -3.65 -20.05
CA VAL A 76 0.28 -4.29 -18.88
C VAL A 76 1.43 -4.66 -17.95
N ALA A 77 1.31 -4.28 -16.68
CA ALA A 77 2.25 -4.64 -15.63
C ALA A 77 1.58 -5.64 -14.67
N LEU A 78 2.23 -6.77 -14.45
CA LEU A 78 1.83 -7.79 -13.49
C LEU A 78 3.03 -8.04 -12.57
N GLN A 79 2.88 -7.71 -11.29
CA GLN A 79 4.03 -7.52 -10.40
C GLN A 79 3.75 -8.11 -9.01
N LEU A 80 4.78 -8.64 -8.36
CA LEU A 80 4.79 -8.85 -6.91
C LEU A 80 5.51 -7.67 -6.25
N VAL A 81 4.81 -6.96 -5.36
CA VAL A 81 5.28 -5.73 -4.74
C VAL A 81 5.33 -5.90 -3.22
N GLY A 82 6.42 -5.46 -2.60
CA GLY A 82 6.55 -5.30 -1.15
C GLY A 82 6.53 -3.83 -0.77
N LEU A 83 5.65 -3.47 0.16
CA LEU A 83 5.37 -2.10 0.60
C LEU A 83 5.53 -1.98 2.11
N ALA A 84 6.32 -1.02 2.56
CA ALA A 84 6.35 -0.57 3.95
C ALA A 84 5.66 0.79 4.03
N ALA A 85 4.75 0.96 4.98
CA ALA A 85 4.01 2.19 5.18
C ALA A 85 4.10 2.65 6.64
N THR A 86 4.37 3.93 6.83
CA THR A 86 4.34 4.57 8.16
C THR A 86 3.47 5.81 8.13
N ARG A 87 2.57 5.93 9.13
CA ARG A 87 1.69 7.09 9.31
C ARG A 87 2.25 7.97 10.42
N ASN A 88 2.42 9.26 10.14
CA ASN A 88 2.86 10.23 11.14
C ASN A 88 1.64 10.97 11.71
N TYR A 89 1.37 10.79 13.00
CA TYR A 89 0.30 11.48 13.72
C TYR A 89 0.74 12.81 14.36
N MET A 90 2.03 13.14 14.33
CA MET A 90 2.60 14.31 15.01
C MET A 90 2.66 15.56 14.14
N ALA A 91 2.27 15.46 12.86
CA ALA A 91 2.21 16.57 11.93
C ALA A 91 0.74 17.05 11.76
N PRO A 92 0.50 18.37 11.59
CA PRO A 92 -0.85 18.91 11.40
C PRO A 92 -1.56 18.34 10.16
N GLU A 93 -0.78 17.92 9.16
CA GLU A 93 -1.24 17.10 8.05
C GLU A 93 -0.79 15.65 8.29
N VAL A 94 -1.75 14.73 8.33
CA VAL A 94 -1.47 13.30 8.43
C VAL A 94 -0.76 12.84 7.16
N GLY A 95 0.56 12.76 7.20
CA GLY A 95 1.37 12.18 6.16
C GLY A 95 1.48 10.66 6.31
N GLN A 96 1.26 9.94 5.21
CA GLN A 96 1.69 8.54 5.07
C GLN A 96 2.94 8.50 4.21
N VAL A 97 4.00 7.85 4.71
CA VAL A 97 5.20 7.55 3.94
C VAL A 97 5.07 6.11 3.44
N LEU A 98 5.20 5.90 2.13
CA LEU A 98 5.18 4.59 1.49
C LEU A 98 6.56 4.31 0.89
N HIS A 99 7.17 3.20 1.26
CA HIS A 99 8.43 2.72 0.72
C HIS A 99 8.23 1.38 0.02
N ARG A 100 8.60 1.32 -1.27
CA ARG A 100 8.56 0.09 -2.08
C ARG A 100 9.91 -0.60 -1.96
N PHE A 101 9.97 -1.70 -1.20
CA PHE A 101 11.23 -2.42 -0.98
C PHE A 101 11.38 -3.65 -1.89
N LEU A 102 10.30 -4.16 -2.47
CA LEU A 102 10.33 -5.29 -3.41
C LEU A 102 9.47 -4.98 -4.64
N LEU A 103 10.01 -5.29 -5.81
CA LEU A 103 9.31 -5.22 -7.09
C LEU A 103 9.82 -6.35 -7.99
N LEU A 104 8.98 -7.36 -8.23
CA LEU A 104 9.24 -8.41 -9.21
C LEU A 104 8.23 -8.29 -10.34
N ASP A 105 8.71 -8.10 -11.55
CA ASP A 105 7.87 -7.91 -12.74
C ASP A 105 7.78 -9.22 -13.54
N MET A 106 6.57 -9.56 -13.99
CA MET A 106 6.41 -10.57 -15.04
C MET A 106 7.02 -10.04 -16.36
N PRO A 107 7.78 -10.87 -17.09
CA PRO A 107 8.30 -10.50 -18.40
C PRO A 107 7.18 -10.14 -19.38
N ALA A 108 7.38 -9.09 -20.17
CA ALA A 108 6.39 -8.65 -21.15
C ALA A 108 6.12 -9.73 -22.23
N ALA A 109 7.11 -10.55 -22.56
CA ALA A 109 6.97 -11.66 -23.51
C ALA A 109 5.95 -12.72 -23.01
N ASP A 110 6.00 -13.06 -21.73
CA ASP A 110 5.10 -14.04 -21.12
C ASP A 110 3.66 -13.52 -21.11
N LEU A 111 3.48 -12.22 -20.84
CA LEU A 111 2.17 -11.58 -20.87
C LEU A 111 1.61 -11.42 -22.29
N ALA A 112 2.48 -11.22 -23.29
CA ALA A 112 2.07 -10.97 -24.67
C ALA A 112 1.26 -12.13 -25.27
N ALA A 113 1.54 -13.37 -24.86
CA ALA A 113 0.80 -14.55 -25.32
C ALA A 113 -0.69 -14.54 -24.92
N ALA A 114 -1.02 -13.90 -23.81
CA ALA A 114 -2.39 -13.80 -23.29
C ALA A 114 -3.10 -12.47 -23.66
N LEU A 115 -2.38 -11.55 -24.31
CA LEU A 115 -2.85 -10.22 -24.67
C LEU A 115 -3.11 -10.11 -26.18
N PRO A 116 -4.04 -9.24 -26.60
CA PRO A 116 -4.35 -9.07 -28.01
C PRO A 116 -3.23 -8.29 -28.74
N ALA A 117 -2.86 -8.73 -29.94
CA ALA A 117 -1.76 -8.15 -30.72
C ALA A 117 -2.04 -6.70 -31.18
N ASP A 118 -3.31 -6.34 -31.36
CA ASP A 118 -3.77 -4.98 -31.69
C ASP A 118 -3.70 -4.01 -30.49
N ARG A 119 -3.34 -4.53 -29.30
CA ARG A 119 -3.31 -3.82 -28.02
C ARG A 119 -4.64 -3.17 -27.64
N VAL A 120 -5.75 -3.81 -27.98
CA VAL A 120 -7.10 -3.39 -27.60
C VAL A 120 -7.81 -4.49 -26.81
N LEU A 121 -8.06 -4.25 -25.52
CA LEU A 121 -8.90 -5.10 -24.69
C LEU A 121 -10.36 -4.88 -25.06
N ARG A 122 -10.90 -5.79 -25.88
CA ARG A 122 -12.30 -5.73 -26.35
C ARG A 122 -13.32 -5.87 -25.23
N ALA A 123 -14.40 -5.08 -25.33
CA ALA A 123 -15.50 -5.06 -24.39
C ALA A 123 -16.07 -6.48 -24.14
N GLY A 124 -16.31 -6.82 -22.87
CA GLY A 124 -16.90 -8.09 -22.46
C GLY A 124 -16.00 -9.33 -22.64
N ARG A 125 -14.86 -9.22 -23.32
CA ARG A 125 -13.92 -10.33 -23.50
C ARG A 125 -12.97 -10.43 -22.29
N PRO A 126 -12.90 -11.58 -21.60
CA PRO A 126 -11.93 -11.79 -20.53
C PRO A 126 -10.55 -12.09 -21.11
N TYR A 127 -9.51 -11.50 -20.51
CA TYR A 127 -8.11 -11.83 -20.78
C TYR A 127 -7.49 -12.34 -19.48
N ALA A 128 -7.13 -13.63 -19.44
CA ALA A 128 -6.54 -14.26 -18.27
C ALA A 128 -5.02 -14.26 -18.38
N LEU A 129 -4.35 -13.54 -17.47
CA LEU A 129 -2.91 -13.40 -17.42
C LEU A 129 -2.34 -14.33 -16.34
N PRO A 130 -1.75 -15.47 -16.69
CA PRO A 130 -1.12 -16.34 -15.71
C PRO A 130 0.11 -15.65 -15.13
N PHE A 131 0.35 -15.84 -13.82
CA PHE A 131 1.58 -15.41 -13.17
C PHE A 131 2.17 -16.50 -12.30
N ARG A 132 3.49 -16.39 -12.12
CA ARG A 132 4.28 -17.19 -11.21
C ARG A 132 5.37 -16.31 -10.61
N PHE A 133 5.28 -16.04 -9.32
CA PHE A 133 6.32 -15.39 -8.56
C PHE A 133 6.94 -16.38 -7.57
N VAL A 134 8.21 -16.16 -7.26
CA VAL A 134 8.91 -16.85 -6.17
C VAL A 134 9.27 -15.80 -5.14
N VAL A 135 8.91 -16.00 -3.88
CA VAL A 135 9.32 -15.11 -2.79
C VAL A 135 10.85 -15.18 -2.69
N PRO A 136 11.57 -14.07 -2.93
CA PRO A 136 13.02 -14.13 -2.98
C PRO A 136 13.59 -14.32 -1.58
N ARG A 137 14.80 -14.87 -1.49
CA ARG A 137 15.51 -15.03 -0.21
C ARG A 137 16.08 -13.70 0.31
N ARG A 138 16.40 -12.79 -0.61
CA ARG A 138 16.97 -11.47 -0.33
C ARG A 138 16.32 -10.43 -1.23
N LEU A 139 16.26 -9.20 -0.74
CA LEU A 139 15.85 -8.05 -1.51
C LEU A 139 16.88 -7.79 -2.65
N PRO A 140 16.43 -7.23 -3.78
CA PRO A 140 17.33 -6.78 -4.83
C PRO A 140 18.35 -5.76 -4.29
N LEU A 141 19.58 -5.76 -4.82
CA LEU A 141 20.69 -4.92 -4.33
C LEU A 141 20.43 -3.40 -4.34
N GLY A 142 19.36 -2.93 -5.00
CA GLY A 142 18.92 -1.54 -5.01
C GLY A 142 17.80 -1.20 -4.02
N ALA A 143 17.26 -2.17 -3.28
CA ALA A 143 16.15 -1.96 -2.35
C ALA A 143 16.54 -1.19 -1.09
N CYS A 144 17.83 -1.18 -0.75
CA CYS A 144 18.36 -0.53 0.44
C CYS A 144 19.49 0.42 0.02
N ALA A 145 19.25 1.73 0.09
CA ALA A 145 20.25 2.74 -0.25
C ALA A 145 21.48 2.66 0.68
N SER A 146 21.28 2.27 1.94
CA SER A 146 22.35 2.08 2.91
C SER A 146 23.15 0.81 2.68
N ALA A 147 22.58 -0.26 2.10
CA ALA A 147 23.31 -1.50 1.80
C ALA A 147 24.51 -1.28 0.86
N ARG A 148 24.47 -0.24 0.02
CA ARG A 148 25.62 0.16 -0.83
C ARG A 148 26.73 0.88 -0.04
N ARG A 149 26.37 1.50 1.09
CA ARG A 149 27.27 2.24 1.98
C ARG A 149 27.74 1.40 3.18
N CYS A 150 27.16 0.23 3.40
CA CYS A 150 27.58 -0.70 4.45
C CYS A 150 28.92 -1.33 4.08
N GLU A 151 29.95 -1.04 4.88
CA GLU A 151 31.28 -1.62 4.73
C GLU A 151 31.31 -3.09 5.19
N HIS A 152 30.53 -3.44 6.23
CA HIS A 152 30.52 -4.79 6.79
C HIS A 152 29.55 -5.73 6.04
N PRO A 153 30.01 -6.88 5.49
CA PRO A 153 29.18 -7.80 4.72
C PRO A 153 27.98 -8.36 5.48
N ALA A 154 28.13 -8.69 6.77
CA ALA A 154 27.04 -9.24 7.59
C ALA A 154 25.89 -8.22 7.79
N VAL A 155 26.22 -6.95 8.01
CA VAL A 155 25.23 -5.87 8.13
C VAL A 155 24.50 -5.70 6.80
N ARG A 156 25.26 -5.68 5.69
CA ARG A 156 24.67 -5.62 4.36
C ARG A 156 23.72 -6.81 4.08
N GLU A 157 24.10 -8.01 4.50
CA GLU A 157 23.24 -9.20 4.33
C GLU A 157 21.94 -9.09 5.14
N HIS A 158 22.01 -8.59 6.37
CA HIS A 158 20.84 -8.36 7.21
C HIS A 158 19.89 -7.32 6.59
N HIS A 159 20.42 -6.21 6.05
CA HIS A 159 19.63 -5.18 5.37
C HIS A 159 18.94 -5.67 4.09
N LEU A 160 19.40 -6.78 3.51
CA LEU A 160 18.80 -7.40 2.34
C LEU A 160 17.78 -8.49 2.72
N ARG A 161 17.52 -8.74 4.01
CA ARG A 161 16.45 -9.62 4.43
C ARG A 161 15.09 -8.98 4.11
N LEU A 162 14.17 -9.79 3.63
CA LEU A 162 12.77 -9.39 3.49
C LEU A 162 12.16 -9.15 4.88
N PRO A 163 11.42 -8.03 5.08
CA PRO A 163 10.65 -7.87 6.30
C PRO A 163 9.40 -8.78 6.29
N PRO A 164 8.95 -9.30 7.44
CA PRO A 164 7.67 -10.03 7.52
C PRO A 164 6.47 -9.10 7.26
N SER A 165 5.36 -9.67 6.80
CA SER A 165 4.08 -8.96 6.76
C SER A 165 3.65 -8.56 8.17
N VAL A 166 3.35 -7.28 8.41
CA VAL A 166 2.88 -6.77 9.71
C VAL A 166 1.85 -5.64 9.55
N GLY A 167 1.02 -5.40 10.57
CA GLY A 167 0.14 -4.23 10.64
C GLY A 167 -1.04 -4.28 9.67
N GLY A 168 -1.68 -5.44 9.50
CA GLY A 168 -2.91 -5.58 8.72
C GLY A 168 -4.05 -4.68 9.23
N ALA A 169 -4.94 -4.21 8.34
CA ALA A 169 -6.20 -3.58 8.79
C ALA A 169 -7.11 -4.58 9.54
N ASP A 170 -6.84 -5.83 9.25
CA ASP A 170 -7.30 -7.09 9.76
C ASP A 170 -6.05 -7.85 10.24
N ALA A 171 -5.25 -7.30 11.16
CA ALA A 171 -4.12 -8.03 11.77
C ALA A 171 -4.55 -9.42 12.29
N ALA A 172 -5.81 -9.51 12.73
CA ALA A 172 -6.53 -10.75 13.05
C ALA A 172 -6.78 -11.72 11.86
N ALA A 173 -6.48 -11.36 10.62
CA ALA A 173 -6.58 -12.24 9.46
C ALA A 173 -5.18 -12.62 8.93
N VAL A 174 -4.21 -11.70 8.99
CA VAL A 174 -2.81 -11.91 8.55
C VAL A 174 -2.17 -13.08 9.32
N TRP A 175 -2.40 -13.14 10.63
CA TRP A 175 -1.87 -14.18 11.53
C TRP A 175 -2.96 -15.03 12.20
N GLY A 176 -4.09 -15.24 11.51
CA GLY A 176 -5.17 -16.10 12.02
C GLY A 176 -5.74 -15.65 13.37
N GLY A 177 -5.76 -14.34 13.63
CA GLY A 177 -6.37 -13.74 14.81
C GLY A 177 -5.38 -13.08 15.75
N ARG A 178 -4.08 -13.34 15.56
CA ARG A 178 -3.05 -12.98 16.52
C ARG A 178 -2.55 -11.55 16.31
N ASP A 179 -2.37 -10.85 17.42
CA ASP A 179 -1.65 -9.58 17.47
C ASP A 179 -0.18 -9.83 17.16
N ASP A 180 0.36 -9.10 16.18
CA ASP A 180 1.76 -9.16 15.77
C ASP A 180 2.63 -8.13 16.51
N GLY A 181 2.04 -7.37 17.45
CA GLY A 181 2.71 -6.35 18.24
C GLY A 181 3.14 -5.13 17.44
N SER A 182 2.72 -5.01 16.17
CA SER A 182 3.05 -3.85 15.35
C SER A 182 2.21 -2.63 15.77
N PRO A 183 2.80 -1.42 15.79
CA PRO A 183 2.03 -0.22 16.08
C PRO A 183 1.06 0.06 14.94
N GLU A 184 -0.11 0.64 15.24
CA GLU A 184 -1.12 0.98 14.22
C GLU A 184 -0.57 1.86 13.08
N THR A 185 0.48 2.63 13.39
CA THR A 185 1.18 3.53 12.47
C THR A 185 2.06 2.84 11.45
N ALA A 186 2.49 1.59 11.64
CA ALA A 186 3.49 0.94 10.79
C ALA A 186 2.96 -0.37 10.20
N ARG A 187 3.16 -0.57 8.90
CA ARG A 187 2.63 -1.72 8.16
C ARG A 187 3.60 -2.20 7.10
N VAL A 188 3.71 -3.51 6.92
CA VAL A 188 4.47 -4.16 5.84
C VAL A 188 3.54 -5.10 5.10
N ARG A 189 3.42 -4.94 3.79
CA ARG A 189 2.48 -5.67 2.94
C ARG A 189 3.15 -6.19 1.68
N TYR A 190 2.68 -7.34 1.23
CA TYR A 190 3.05 -7.92 -0.06
C TYR A 190 1.80 -8.08 -0.91
N CYS A 191 1.89 -7.69 -2.18
CA CYS A 191 0.75 -7.65 -3.07
C CYS A 191 1.10 -8.18 -4.46
N VAL A 192 0.25 -9.03 -5.02
CA VAL A 192 0.21 -9.23 -6.47
C VAL A 192 -0.58 -8.07 -7.06
N CYS A 193 0.05 -7.26 -7.91
CA CYS A 193 -0.51 -6.05 -8.49
C CYS A 193 -0.64 -6.22 -10.01
N VAL A 194 -1.76 -5.75 -10.56
CA VAL A 194 -2.00 -5.66 -12.00
C VAL A 194 -2.30 -4.21 -12.33
N ALA A 195 -1.68 -3.68 -13.38
CA ALA A 195 -2.01 -2.38 -13.94
C ALA A 195 -2.02 -2.42 -15.47
N VAL A 196 -3.09 -1.90 -16.08
CA VAL A 196 -3.13 -1.58 -17.50
C VAL A 196 -2.77 -0.11 -17.64
N LEU A 197 -1.70 0.17 -18.38
CA LEU A 197 -1.11 1.49 -18.54
C LEU A 197 -1.39 2.02 -19.95
N GLN A 198 -1.76 3.29 -20.02
CA GLN A 198 -1.87 4.07 -21.26
C GLN A 198 -0.95 5.27 -21.19
N ARG A 199 -0.38 5.66 -22.33
CA ARG A 199 0.32 6.93 -22.46
C ARG A 199 -0.67 8.08 -22.31
N SER A 200 -0.34 9.03 -21.44
CA SER A 200 -1.06 10.28 -21.33
C SER A 200 -0.89 11.12 -22.60
N PHE A 201 -1.87 11.96 -22.89
CA PHE A 201 -1.76 12.98 -23.93
C PHE A 201 -1.11 14.23 -23.34
N GLY A 202 -0.10 14.77 -24.02
CA GLY A 202 0.59 15.99 -23.61
C GLY A 202 1.99 16.11 -24.22
N TRP A 203 2.67 17.21 -23.88
CA TRP A 203 4.03 17.52 -24.35
C TRP A 203 5.09 16.52 -23.84
N ALA A 204 4.84 15.88 -22.69
CA ALA A 204 5.67 14.82 -22.12
C ALA A 204 4.77 13.62 -21.74
N PRO A 205 4.53 12.69 -22.67
CA PRO A 205 3.64 11.56 -22.43
C PRO A 205 4.24 10.59 -21.40
N ASP A 206 3.47 10.31 -20.34
CA ASP A 206 3.82 9.37 -19.27
C ASP A 206 2.85 8.19 -19.24
N LEU A 207 3.25 7.04 -18.69
CA LEU A 207 2.39 5.87 -18.56
C LEU A 207 1.51 5.98 -17.31
N VAL A 208 0.21 6.18 -17.52
CA VAL A 208 -0.78 6.32 -16.45
C VAL A 208 -1.62 5.05 -16.34
N PRO A 209 -1.88 4.53 -15.13
CA PRO A 209 -2.77 3.38 -14.95
C PRO A 209 -4.22 3.78 -15.19
N VAL A 210 -4.87 3.07 -16.12
CA VAL A 210 -6.30 3.24 -16.42
C VAL A 210 -7.17 2.12 -15.88
N LEU A 211 -6.54 1.00 -15.51
CA LEU A 211 -7.16 -0.08 -14.78
C LEU A 211 -6.11 -0.66 -13.83
N ARG A 212 -6.48 -0.87 -12.56
CA ARG A 212 -5.57 -1.42 -11.56
C ARG A 212 -6.30 -2.30 -10.56
N ALA A 213 -5.64 -3.34 -10.09
CA ALA A 213 -6.06 -4.12 -8.93
C ALA A 213 -4.84 -4.66 -8.20
N HIS A 214 -5.03 -5.03 -6.95
CA HIS A 214 -4.03 -5.72 -6.16
C HIS A 214 -4.69 -6.76 -5.27
N ARG A 215 -3.94 -7.81 -4.94
CA ARG A 215 -4.33 -8.82 -3.97
C ARG A 215 -3.18 -9.05 -3.00
N GLU A 216 -3.46 -8.85 -1.71
CA GLU A 216 -2.47 -9.03 -0.65
C GLU A 216 -2.15 -10.52 -0.44
N VAL A 217 -0.92 -10.79 -0.03
CA VAL A 217 -0.41 -12.09 0.39
C VAL A 217 0.41 -11.91 1.67
N ASN A 218 0.37 -12.90 2.56
CA ASN A 218 1.14 -12.85 3.81
C ASN A 218 2.49 -13.52 3.58
N VAL A 219 3.58 -12.82 3.92
CA VAL A 219 4.93 -13.36 3.81
C VAL A 219 5.55 -13.42 5.20
N LEU A 220 5.99 -14.62 5.59
CA LEU A 220 6.84 -14.85 6.76
C LEU A 220 8.18 -15.38 6.26
N PRO A 221 9.18 -14.51 6.06
CA PRO A 221 10.45 -14.97 5.55
C PRO A 221 11.12 -15.96 6.52
N ALA A 222 11.75 -16.99 5.95
CA ALA A 222 12.53 -17.95 6.73
C ALA A 222 14.02 -17.61 6.59
N TYR A 223 14.69 -17.42 7.73
CA TYR A 223 16.13 -17.17 7.85
C TYR A 223 16.76 -18.21 8.77
N ALA A 224 18.06 -18.44 8.59
CA ALA A 224 18.84 -19.10 9.63
C ALA A 224 18.89 -18.17 10.86
N GLU A 225 18.82 -18.75 12.05
CA GLU A 225 19.09 -18.03 13.28
C GLU A 225 20.49 -17.40 13.19
N ASP A 226 20.61 -16.13 13.58
CA ASP A 226 21.91 -15.49 13.68
C ASP A 226 22.69 -16.10 14.84
N PRO A 227 24.03 -16.21 14.74
CA PRO A 227 24.82 -16.68 15.86
C PRO A 227 24.55 -15.80 17.08
N PRO A 228 24.46 -16.40 18.29
CA PRO A 228 24.23 -15.63 19.51
C PRO A 228 25.31 -14.56 19.65
N LEU A 229 24.89 -13.35 20.02
CA LEU A 229 25.82 -12.27 20.32
C LEU A 229 26.63 -12.66 21.57
N ASP A 230 27.95 -12.68 21.44
CA ASP A 230 28.86 -12.97 22.56
C ASP A 230 29.03 -11.73 23.44
N ILE A 231 28.01 -11.46 24.25
CA ILE A 231 27.96 -10.32 25.18
C ILE A 231 28.48 -10.79 26.54
N GLN A 232 29.74 -11.23 26.63
CA GLN A 232 30.30 -11.57 27.93
C GLN A 232 30.40 -10.31 28.78
N SER A 233 29.66 -10.29 29.88
CA SER A 233 29.74 -9.24 30.88
C SER A 233 31.11 -9.31 31.56
N GLY A 234 32.08 -8.57 31.02
CA GLY A 234 33.49 -8.56 31.48
C GLY A 234 34.54 -8.80 30.41
N GLY A 235 34.16 -9.07 29.15
CA GLY A 235 35.10 -9.14 28.03
C GLY A 235 35.45 -7.76 27.45
N ASP A 236 36.51 -7.70 26.64
CA ASP A 236 37.04 -6.46 26.02
C ASP A 236 36.01 -5.68 25.17
N LYS A 237 34.92 -6.35 24.76
CA LYS A 237 33.81 -5.79 23.95
C LYS A 237 32.58 -5.38 24.77
N ALA A 238 32.60 -5.54 26.10
CA ALA A 238 31.45 -5.24 26.96
C ALA A 238 31.05 -3.75 26.94
N GLY A 239 31.98 -2.85 26.62
CA GLY A 239 31.71 -1.41 26.47
C GLY A 239 31.11 -1.00 25.11
N GLU A 240 31.18 -1.87 24.10
CA GLU A 240 30.72 -1.58 22.74
C GLU A 240 29.22 -1.82 22.57
N TYR A 241 28.59 -2.56 23.49
CA TYR A 241 27.19 -2.98 23.41
C TYR A 241 26.35 -2.37 24.53
N ARG A 242 25.45 -1.44 24.20
CA ARG A 242 24.54 -0.81 25.16
C ARG A 242 23.12 -1.35 25.00
N LEU A 243 22.67 -2.20 25.92
CA LEU A 243 21.33 -2.83 25.90
C LEU A 243 20.16 -1.84 25.91
N ALA A 244 20.31 -0.70 26.58
CA ALA A 244 19.29 0.34 26.63
C ALA A 244 19.93 1.73 26.69
N ALA A 245 19.39 2.66 25.91
CA ALA A 245 19.75 4.06 25.95
C ALA A 245 18.50 4.90 26.29
N SER A 246 18.62 5.72 27.32
CA SER A 246 17.55 6.65 27.71
C SER A 246 17.92 8.07 27.30
N LYS A 247 17.05 8.75 26.54
CA LYS A 247 17.17 10.19 26.28
C LYS A 247 16.16 10.96 27.09
N THR A 248 16.64 12.02 27.72
CA THR A 248 15.76 12.93 28.46
C THR A 248 15.17 13.94 27.49
N LEU A 249 13.85 13.94 27.35
CA LEU A 249 13.14 14.91 26.52
C LEU A 249 13.04 16.24 27.29
N ARG A 250 13.53 17.32 26.66
CA ARG A 250 13.40 18.71 27.13
C ARG A 250 12.95 19.58 25.96
N ARG A 251 12.20 20.65 26.24
CA ARG A 251 11.64 21.56 25.21
C ARG A 251 12.72 22.48 24.63
N SER A 252 13.75 22.74 25.43
CA SER A 252 14.97 23.48 25.17
C SER A 252 16.02 23.08 26.23
N LEU A 253 17.29 23.39 26.02
CA LEU A 253 18.38 23.02 26.93
C LEU A 253 18.19 23.56 28.37
N VAL A 254 17.43 24.65 28.51
CA VAL A 254 17.20 25.38 29.77
C VAL A 254 15.83 25.05 30.41
N THR A 255 14.96 24.28 29.75
CA THR A 255 13.61 23.98 30.29
C THR A 255 13.55 22.68 31.10
N ARG A 256 12.58 22.63 32.03
CA ARG A 256 12.35 21.49 32.93
C ARG A 256 12.10 20.20 32.14
N ARG A 257 12.61 19.09 32.67
CA ARG A 257 12.48 17.72 32.13
C ARG A 257 11.01 17.40 31.80
N LEU A 258 10.72 17.08 30.54
CA LEU A 258 9.38 16.65 30.09
C LEU A 258 9.18 15.15 30.29
N GLY A 259 10.23 14.35 30.15
CA GLY A 259 10.17 12.91 30.32
C GLY A 259 11.46 12.19 29.98
N VAL A 260 11.45 10.86 30.11
CA VAL A 260 12.52 9.97 29.66
C VAL A 260 11.93 9.01 28.65
N GLU A 261 12.55 8.95 27.49
CA GLU A 261 12.28 7.90 26.52
C GLU A 261 13.43 6.89 26.62
N ALA A 262 13.10 5.65 26.99
CA ALA A 262 14.05 4.55 27.04
C ALA A 262 13.86 3.68 25.80
N GLY A 263 14.87 3.63 24.94
CA GLY A 263 14.94 2.71 23.82
C GLY A 263 15.86 1.54 24.16
N GLY A 264 15.32 0.32 24.18
CA GLY A 264 16.13 -0.90 24.13
C GLY A 264 16.63 -1.10 22.70
N GLY A 265 17.94 -1.19 22.50
CA GLY A 265 18.52 -1.27 21.17
C GLY A 265 19.99 -1.64 21.18
N ALA A 266 20.31 -2.75 20.53
CA ALA A 266 21.62 -3.32 20.28
C ALA A 266 22.41 -2.47 19.26
N GLY A 267 23.03 -1.37 19.69
CA GLY A 267 23.79 -0.48 18.80
C GLY A 267 25.23 -0.24 19.28
N GLY A 268 26.20 -0.56 18.41
CA GLY A 268 27.63 -0.32 18.60
C GLY A 268 27.97 1.17 18.71
N GLY A 269 28.67 1.56 19.78
CA GLY A 269 29.03 2.95 20.05
C GLY A 269 30.34 3.39 19.40
N GLY A 270 30.29 4.35 18.48
CA GLY A 270 31.43 5.20 18.11
C GLY A 270 31.53 6.41 19.05
N GLN A 271 32.73 6.66 19.60
CA GLN A 271 33.03 7.82 20.45
C GLN A 271 32.84 9.15 19.69
N VAL A 272 32.10 10.08 20.26
CA VAL A 272 32.09 11.49 19.85
C VAL A 272 32.79 12.26 20.95
N GLY A 273 34.01 12.72 20.67
CA GLY A 273 34.74 13.65 21.53
C GLY A 273 34.03 15.00 21.57
N GLU A 274 33.93 15.55 22.77
CA GLU A 274 33.56 16.94 23.01
C GLU A 274 34.71 17.83 22.52
N ASP A 275 34.45 18.71 21.57
CA ASP A 275 35.26 19.92 21.41
C ASP A 275 34.33 21.05 20.96
N LEU A 276 34.25 22.07 21.82
CA LEU A 276 33.55 23.32 21.60
C LEU A 276 34.52 24.30 20.95
N GLY A 277 34.23 24.68 19.71
CA GLY A 277 34.90 25.78 19.01
C GLY A 277 33.86 26.55 18.22
N GLU A 278 33.67 27.81 18.63
CA GLU A 278 32.88 28.84 17.96
C GLU A 278 33.37 29.02 16.52
N ASP A 279 32.44 29.22 15.57
CA ASP A 279 32.59 30.13 14.43
C ASP A 279 31.25 30.24 13.70
N LEU A 280 30.58 31.37 13.92
CA LEU A 280 29.49 31.86 13.09
C LEU A 280 30.14 32.69 11.99
N ASP A 281 30.07 32.24 10.74
CA ASP A 281 29.93 33.14 9.59
C ASP A 281 29.38 32.38 8.38
N GLY A 282 28.54 33.08 7.62
CA GLY A 282 27.48 32.50 6.80
C GLY A 282 27.89 31.91 5.46
N GLU A 283 27.05 31.01 4.95
CA GLU A 283 26.78 30.92 3.52
C GLU A 283 25.39 30.31 3.30
N ARG A 284 24.55 31.05 2.59
CA ARG A 284 23.19 30.66 2.19
C ARG A 284 23.30 29.92 0.87
N VAL A 285 23.15 28.59 0.86
CA VAL A 285 22.99 27.82 -0.40
C VAL A 285 21.87 26.79 -0.28
N HIS A 286 21.04 26.76 -1.31
CA HIS A 286 19.85 25.94 -1.50
C HIS A 286 20.11 24.43 -1.50
N GLY A 287 19.12 23.68 -1.01
CA GLY A 287 18.89 22.27 -1.35
C GLY A 287 19.28 21.27 -0.26
N GLY A 288 18.29 20.66 0.40
CA GLY A 288 18.58 19.57 1.36
C GLY A 288 17.37 19.05 2.13
N ARG A 289 16.65 18.08 1.55
CA ARG A 289 15.73 17.18 2.29
C ARG A 289 15.93 15.74 1.82
N VAL A 290 17.13 15.20 2.03
CA VAL A 290 17.41 13.76 1.89
C VAL A 290 18.35 13.39 3.03
N GLY A 291 17.82 13.01 4.19
CA GLY A 291 18.69 12.63 5.31
C GLY A 291 18.01 12.06 6.55
N ILE A 292 16.74 12.39 6.77
CA ILE A 292 15.97 11.86 7.92
C ILE A 292 15.23 10.56 7.58
N LEU A 293 14.85 10.37 6.31
CA LEU A 293 14.02 9.25 5.86
C LEU A 293 14.77 7.91 5.79
N ASP A 294 16.08 7.93 5.51
CA ASP A 294 16.90 6.71 5.39
C ASP A 294 17.18 6.08 6.77
N LYS A 295 17.15 6.88 7.85
CA LYS A 295 17.45 6.40 9.21
C LYS A 295 16.29 5.65 9.87
N PHE A 296 15.03 6.00 9.56
CA PHE A 296 13.88 5.33 10.14
C PHE A 296 13.61 3.95 9.54
N ALA A 297 13.92 3.74 8.26
CA ALA A 297 13.83 2.42 7.62
C ALA A 297 14.90 1.45 8.13
N CYS A 298 16.12 1.93 8.42
CA CYS A 298 17.17 1.12 9.07
C CYS A 298 16.79 0.73 10.50
N CYS A 299 16.27 1.68 11.30
CA CYS A 299 16.01 1.46 12.73
C CYS A 299 14.90 0.42 13.01
N TRP A 300 14.04 0.11 12.02
CA TRP A 300 13.01 -0.94 12.16
C TRP A 300 13.54 -2.35 11.84
N MET A 301 14.61 -2.48 11.05
CA MET A 301 15.23 -3.78 10.72
C MET A 301 16.33 -4.21 11.72
N GLU A 302 16.68 -3.35 12.68
CA GLU A 302 17.60 -3.64 13.80
C GLU A 302 16.88 -4.09 15.09
N ARG A 303 15.64 -4.59 15.00
CA ARG A 303 14.93 -5.26 16.10
C ARG A 303 14.79 -6.75 15.85
#